data_AF-A0A4P5PAF4-F1
#
_entry.id   AF-A0A4P5PAF4-F1
#
_cell.length_a   1.000
_cell.length_b   1.000
_cell.length_c   1.000
_cell.angle_alpha   90.00
_cell.angle_beta   90.00
_cell.angle_gamma   90.00
#
_symmetry.space_group_name_H-M   'P 1'
#
loop_
_entity.id
_entity.type
_entity.pdbx_description
1 polymer ?
#
loop_
_entity_poly.entity_id
_entity_poly.type
_entity_poly.pdbx_seq_one_letter_code
_entity_poly.pdbx_strand_id
1 'polypeptide(L)'
;MAVTKNNFEVNTFFELVFGNKKIRGVLIGDTIAKYHLPNLIAFYQRGEFPFDQFVKYYDFEDINQAEADSVGGEVIKAVVVMDKEYQPPS
;
A
#
# COMPACT_ATOMS: atom_id res chain seq x y z
N MET A 1 3.64 -8.90 -2.57
CA MET A 1 2.43 -8.39 -3.24
C MET A 1 1.25 -9.18 -2.71
N ALA A 2 0.21 -8.51 -2.21
CA ALA A 2 -1.01 -9.16 -1.72
C ALA A 2 -1.85 -9.67 -2.92
N VAL A 3 -1.41 -10.77 -3.50
CA VAL A 3 -2.17 -11.52 -4.51
C VAL A 3 -2.38 -12.93 -3.96
N THR A 4 -3.60 -13.44 -4.11
CA THR A 4 -3.89 -14.84 -3.78
C THR A 4 -3.15 -15.75 -4.75
N LYS A 5 -2.66 -16.89 -4.25
CA LYS A 5 -2.06 -17.95 -5.10
C LYS A 5 -3.11 -18.77 -5.85
N ASN A 6 -4.39 -18.56 -5.53
CA ASN A 6 -5.49 -19.35 -6.07
C ASN A 6 -5.97 -18.76 -7.39
N ASN A 7 -6.25 -19.64 -8.35
CA ASN A 7 -7.09 -19.28 -9.48
C ASN A 7 -8.52 -19.05 -9.00
N PHE A 8 -9.25 -18.21 -9.73
CA PHE A 8 -10.68 -18.03 -9.52
C PHE A 8 -11.42 -18.37 -10.81
N GLU A 9 -12.56 -19.03 -10.65
CA GLU A 9 -13.48 -19.37 -11.74
C GLU A 9 -14.67 -18.43 -11.72
N VAL A 10 -15.20 -18.11 -12.90
CA VAL A 10 -16.36 -17.22 -13.05
C VAL A 10 -17.35 -17.83 -14.02
N ASN A 11 -18.61 -17.92 -13.59
CA ASN A 11 -19.71 -18.22 -14.51
C ASN A 11 -20.14 -16.92 -15.20
N THR A 12 -19.72 -16.75 -16.45
CA THR A 12 -19.96 -15.52 -17.20
C THR A 12 -21.44 -15.17 -17.36
N PHE A 13 -22.32 -16.18 -17.46
CA PHE A 13 -23.75 -15.97 -17.67
C PHE A 13 -24.48 -15.58 -16.38
N PHE A 14 -24.33 -16.37 -15.31
CA PHE A 14 -25.05 -16.09 -14.07
C PHE A 14 -24.42 -14.93 -13.28
N GLU A 15 -23.09 -14.83 -13.24
CA GLU A 15 -22.43 -13.85 -12.37
C GLU A 15 -22.23 -12.49 -13.04
N LEU A 16 -21.86 -12.45 -14.32
CA LEU A 16 -21.62 -11.18 -15.02
C LEU A 16 -22.88 -10.65 -15.69
N VAL A 17 -23.63 -11.49 -16.41
CA VAL A 17 -24.84 -11.06 -17.13
C VAL A 17 -26.04 -10.93 -16.19
N PHE A 18 -26.50 -12.03 -15.58
CA PHE A 18 -27.67 -11.98 -14.68
C PHE A 18 -27.37 -11.24 -13.37
N GLY A 19 -26.17 -11.44 -12.83
CA GLY A 19 -25.72 -10.74 -11.63
C GLY A 19 -25.32 -9.27 -11.85
N ASN A 20 -25.26 -8.82 -13.11
CA ASN A 20 -24.84 -7.48 -13.51
C ASN A 20 -23.53 -7.02 -12.82
N LYS A 21 -22.53 -7.91 -12.76
CA LYS A 21 -21.22 -7.64 -12.16
C LYS A 21 -20.18 -7.33 -13.23
N LYS A 22 -19.12 -6.62 -12.84
CA LYS A 22 -17.96 -6.32 -13.68
C LYS A 22 -16.68 -6.82 -13.02
N ILE A 23 -15.76 -7.36 -13.82
CA ILE A 23 -14.40 -7.71 -13.40
C ILE A 23 -13.45 -6.67 -13.98
N ARG A 24 -12.62 -6.08 -13.13
CA ARG A 24 -11.61 -5.08 -13.52
C ARG A 24 -10.25 -5.46 -12.93
N GLY A 25 -9.26 -5.64 -13.80
CA GLY A 25 -7.86 -5.72 -13.39
C GLY A 25 -7.32 -4.32 -13.11
N VAL A 26 -6.53 -4.17 -12.04
CA VAL A 26 -5.90 -2.91 -11.65
C VAL A 26 -4.43 -3.18 -11.37
N LEU A 27 -3.54 -2.46 -12.06
CA LEU A 27 -2.10 -2.48 -11.79
C LEU A 27 -1.73 -1.17 -11.11
N ILE A 28 -1.15 -1.26 -9.90
CA ILE A 28 -0.60 -0.11 -9.15
C ILE A 28 -1.60 1.08 -9.12
N GLY A 29 -2.86 0.78 -8.75
CA GLY A 29 -3.92 1.80 -8.63
C GLY A 29 -4.50 2.35 -9.93
N ASP A 30 -4.09 1.85 -11.12
CA ASP A 30 -4.59 2.31 -12.44
C ASP A 30 -4.54 3.85 -12.56
N THR A 31 -3.38 4.40 -12.22
CA THR A 31 -3.21 5.83 -11.94
C THR A 31 -1.95 6.39 -12.57
N ILE A 32 -1.99 7.67 -12.95
CA ILE A 32 -0.81 8.39 -13.41
C ILE A 32 -0.16 9.11 -12.22
N ALA A 33 0.92 8.53 -11.69
CA ALA A 33 1.58 9.00 -10.47
C ALA A 33 1.93 10.50 -10.49
N LYS A 34 2.41 11.02 -11.62
CA LYS A 34 2.78 12.43 -11.80
C LYS A 34 1.63 13.40 -11.44
N TYR A 35 0.39 13.02 -11.74
CA TYR A 35 -0.78 13.87 -11.50
C TYR A 35 -1.43 13.61 -10.14
N HIS A 36 -1.41 12.36 -9.66
CA HIS A 36 -2.15 11.99 -8.45
C HIS A 36 -1.31 12.03 -7.16
N LEU A 37 0.01 11.86 -7.23
CA LEU A 37 0.86 11.95 -6.03
C LEU A 37 0.79 13.33 -5.36
N PRO A 38 0.82 14.46 -6.09
CA PRO A 38 0.63 15.78 -5.46
C PRO A 38 -0.70 15.89 -4.70
N ASN A 39 -1.76 15.27 -5.22
CA ASN A 39 -3.07 15.28 -4.55
C ASN A 39 -3.03 14.47 -3.24
N LEU A 40 -2.38 13.31 -3.22
CA LEU A 40 -2.19 12.50 -2.01
C LEU A 40 -1.41 13.26 -0.92
N ILE A 41 -0.35 13.98 -1.32
CA ILE A 41 0.40 14.86 -0.40
C ILE A 41 -0.50 15.96 0.14
N ALA A 42 -1.31 16.59 -0.72
CA ALA A 42 -2.24 17.64 -0.28
C ALA A 42 -3.32 17.10 0.68
N PHE A 43 -3.81 15.88 0.46
CA PHE A 43 -4.74 15.22 1.40
C PHE A 43 -4.09 14.97 2.76
N TYR A 44 -2.84 14.49 2.77
CA TYR A 44 -2.09 14.30 4.01
C TYR A 44 -1.89 15.61 4.77
N GLN A 45 -1.47 16.68 4.08
CA GLN A 45 -1.28 18.00 4.70
C GLN A 45 -2.56 18.61 5.28
N ARG A 46 -3.74 18.22 4.76
CA ARG A 46 -5.05 18.62 5.30
C ARG A 46 -5.57 17.68 6.40
N GLY A 47 -4.83 16.62 6.75
CA GLY A 47 -5.28 15.60 7.69
C GLY A 47 -6.34 14.64 7.13
N GLU A 48 -6.61 14.67 5.83
CA GLU A 48 -7.61 13.83 5.16
C GLU A 48 -7.05 12.44 4.78
N PHE A 49 -5.73 12.26 4.84
CA PHE A 49 -5.06 11.01 4.50
C PHE A 49 -3.89 10.70 5.46
N PRO A 50 -4.16 10.22 6.68
CA PRO A 50 -3.14 9.98 7.71
C PRO A 50 -2.38 8.66 7.47
N PHE A 51 -1.58 8.59 6.40
CA PHE A 51 -0.85 7.38 6.05
C PHE A 51 0.34 7.10 6.97
N ASP A 52 0.86 8.14 7.60
CA ASP A 52 1.98 8.16 8.55
C ASP A 52 1.70 7.33 9.82
N GLN A 53 0.44 7.24 10.25
CA GLN A 53 0.03 6.45 11.42
C GLN A 53 0.30 4.95 11.28
N PHE A 54 0.55 4.47 10.06
CA PHE A 54 0.85 3.07 9.76
C PHE A 54 2.34 2.79 9.57
N VAL A 55 3.18 3.83 9.71
CA VAL A 55 4.61 3.77 9.46
C VAL A 55 5.38 3.53 10.76
N LYS A 56 6.30 2.57 10.75
CA LYS A 56 7.35 2.43 11.77
C LYS A 56 8.71 2.67 11.12
N TYR A 57 9.50 3.54 11.74
CA TYR A 57 10.84 3.87 11.29
C TYR A 57 11.87 2.95 11.95
N TYR A 58 12.88 2.57 11.19
CA TYR A 58 14.00 1.73 11.61
C TYR A 58 15.30 2.36 11.14
N ASP A 59 16.36 2.19 11.91
CA ASP A 59 17.70 2.51 11.45
C ASP A 59 18.15 1.52 10.37
N PHE A 60 19.08 1.95 9.50
CA PHE A 60 19.64 1.08 8.46
C PHE A 60 20.25 -0.22 9.01
N GLU A 61 20.83 -0.16 10.21
CA GLU A 61 21.42 -1.30 10.92
C GLU A 61 20.37 -2.38 11.27
N ASP A 62 19.10 -1.98 11.40
CA ASP A 62 17.97 -2.84 11.80
C ASP A 62 17.15 -3.36 10.61
N ILE A 63 17.70 -3.32 9.39
CA ILE A 63 16.98 -3.72 8.16
C ILE A 63 16.35 -5.13 8.24
N ASN A 64 17.03 -6.08 8.89
CA ASN A 64 16.52 -7.45 9.06
C ASN A 64 15.31 -7.50 10.00
N GLN A 65 15.29 -6.65 11.03
CA GLN A 65 14.15 -6.53 11.93
C GLN A 65 12.97 -5.84 11.23
N ALA A 66 13.24 -4.80 10.44
CA ALA A 66 12.24 -4.13 9.62
C ALA A 66 11.55 -5.09 8.63
N GLU A 67 12.31 -6.01 8.02
CA GLU A 67 11.77 -7.06 7.17
C GLU A 67 10.91 -8.05 7.97
N ALA A 68 11.43 -8.56 9.10
CA ALA A 68 10.72 -9.52 9.93
C ALA A 68 9.37 -8.98 10.44
N ASP A 69 9.35 -7.75 10.95
CA ASP A 69 8.13 -7.08 11.44
C ASP A 69 7.12 -6.85 10.31
N SER A 70 7.61 -6.51 9.10
CA SER A 70 6.75 -6.28 7.93
C SER A 70 6.17 -7.58 7.37
N VAL A 71 6.95 -8.66 7.31
CA VAL A 71 6.49 -9.97 6.83
C VAL A 71 5.59 -10.64 7.86
N GLY A 72 5.90 -10.49 9.15
CA GLY A 72 5.10 -10.99 10.27
C GLY A 72 3.76 -10.26 10.44
N GLY A 73 3.61 -9.09 9.81
CA GLY A 73 2.40 -8.28 9.90
C GLY A 73 2.25 -7.50 11.21
N GLU A 74 3.30 -7.47 12.05
CA GLU A 74 3.37 -6.58 13.23
C GLU A 74 3.35 -5.11 12.78
N VAL A 75 3.96 -4.83 11.63
CA VAL A 75 4.07 -3.49 11.05
C VAL A 75 3.49 -3.45 9.65
N ILE A 76 2.59 -2.50 9.43
CA ILE A 76 1.93 -2.32 8.13
C ILE A 76 2.91 -1.76 7.10
N LYS A 77 3.70 -0.74 7.47
CA LYS A 77 4.72 -0.15 6.60
C LYS A 77 6.01 0.15 7.37
N ALA A 78 7.04 -0.67 7.16
CA ALA A 78 8.39 -0.37 7.63
C ALA A 78 9.07 0.64 6.69
N VAL A 79 9.72 1.65 7.26
CA VAL A 79 10.58 2.62 6.56
C VAL A 79 11.97 2.57 7.18
N VAL A 80 12.96 2.23 6.36
CA VAL A 80 14.36 2.20 6.78
C VAL A 80 14.99 3.55 6.48
N VAL A 81 15.53 4.18 7.51
CA VAL A 81 16.21 5.47 7.45
C VAL A 81 17.69 5.23 7.17
N MET A 82 18.16 5.74 6.03
CA MET A 82 19.55 5.57 5.57
C MET A 82 20.52 6.52 6.27
N ASP A 83 20.06 7.74 6.56
CA ASP A 83 20.84 8.80 7.18
C ASP A 83 20.40 9.01 8.63
N LYS A 84 21.33 8.86 9.58
CA LYS A 84 21.04 9.00 11.02
C LYS A 84 20.63 10.42 11.41
N GLU A 85 20.88 11.42 10.56
CA GLU A 85 20.45 12.80 10.79
C GLU A 85 19.01 13.06 10.33
N TYR A 86 18.39 12.13 9.59
CA TYR A 86 17.01 12.30 9.14
C TYR A 86 16.04 12.22 10.31
N GLN A 87 15.23 13.27 10.45
CA GLN A 87 14.15 13.30 11.42
C GLN A 87 12.81 13.06 10.70
N PRO A 88 12.09 11.99 11.03
CA PRO A 88 10.75 11.79 10.53
C PRO A 88 9.84 12.98 10.86
N PRO A 89 8.93 13.37 9.94
CA PRO A 89 7.90 14.34 10.26
C PRO A 89 7.02 13.81 11.40
N SER A 90 6.72 14.69 12.37
CA SER A 90 5.87 14.43 13.54
C SER A 90 4.39 14.37 13.20
#